data_AF-A0A353NEY3-F1
#
_entry.id   AF-A0A353NEY3-F1
#
_cell.length_a   1.000
_cell.length_b   1.000
_cell.length_c   1.000
_cell.angle_alpha   90.00
_cell.angle_beta   90.00
_cell.angle_gamma   90.00
#
_symmetry.space_group_name_H-M   'P 1'
#
loop_
_entity.id
_entity.type
_entity.pdbx_description
1 polymer ?
#
loop_
_entity_poly.entity_id
_entity_poly.type
_entity_poly.pdbx_seq_one_letter_code
_entity_poly.pdbx_strand_id
1 'polypeptide(L)'
;MEVHRNFGACMAPQAASLQTLGLETLALRVRASCANALTLAEYLRQRPEVRSVNYPGLADSPFHEAAKRQFGGYFGGVLSFELA
;
A
#
# COMPACT_ATOMS: atom_id res chain seq x y z
N MET A 1 3.06 -29.29 -4.99
CA MET A 1 4.34 -29.37 -4.25
C MET A 1 5.56 -29.54 -5.17
N GLU A 2 5.41 -29.96 -6.43
CA GLU A 2 6.56 -30.19 -7.34
C GLU A 2 7.10 -28.95 -8.06
N VAL A 3 6.34 -27.84 -8.14
CA VAL A 3 6.76 -26.64 -8.88
C VAL A 3 8.10 -26.08 -8.36
N HIS A 4 8.29 -25.95 -7.05
CA HIS A 4 9.57 -25.46 -6.51
C HIS A 4 10.73 -26.43 -6.75
N ARG A 5 10.46 -27.75 -6.73
CA ARG A 5 11.46 -28.78 -6.99
C ARG A 5 11.92 -28.78 -8.45
N ASN A 6 10.99 -28.61 -9.39
CA ASN A 6 11.26 -28.71 -10.82
C ASN A 6 11.80 -27.40 -11.41
N PHE A 7 11.37 -26.24 -10.90
CA PHE A 7 11.77 -24.92 -11.41
C PHE A 7 12.86 -24.23 -10.56
N GLY A 8 13.11 -24.70 -9.33
CA GLY A 8 14.21 -24.21 -8.50
C GLY A 8 14.09 -22.76 -7.99
N ALA A 9 12.91 -22.13 -8.13
CA ALA A 9 12.64 -20.79 -7.61
C ALA A 9 12.43 -20.80 -6.08
N CYS A 10 13.46 -21.21 -5.35
CA CYS A 10 13.49 -21.30 -3.90
C CYS A 10 14.07 -20.01 -3.29
N MET A 11 13.53 -19.59 -2.14
CA MET A 11 14.04 -18.43 -1.40
C MET A 11 15.36 -18.77 -0.70
N ALA A 12 16.34 -17.88 -0.78
CA ALA A 12 17.59 -18.02 -0.01
C ALA A 12 17.29 -17.93 1.50
N PRO A 13 17.93 -18.74 2.35
CA PRO A 13 17.64 -18.76 3.79
C PRO A 13 17.92 -17.41 4.48
N GLN A 14 18.90 -16.65 3.99
CA GLN A 14 19.18 -15.30 4.47
C GLN A 14 18.04 -14.33 4.15
N ALA A 15 17.44 -14.42 2.96
CA ALA A 15 16.28 -13.61 2.59
C ALA A 15 15.05 -13.96 3.45
N ALA A 16 14.84 -15.25 3.73
CA ALA A 16 13.77 -15.70 4.62
C ALA A 16 13.94 -15.16 6.05
N SER A 17 15.17 -15.15 6.57
CA SER A 17 15.49 -14.58 7.89
C SER A 17 15.18 -13.09 7.96
N LEU A 18 15.62 -12.31 6.97
CA LEU A 18 15.35 -10.86 6.89
C LEU A 18 13.84 -10.56 6.74
N GLN A 19 13.13 -11.36 5.95
CA GLN A 19 11.68 -11.20 5.81
C GLN A 19 10.95 -11.48 7.12
N THR A 20 11.37 -12.52 7.85
CA THR A 20 10.81 -12.87 9.17
C THR A 20 11.03 -11.75 10.18
N LEU A 21 12.23 -11.17 10.26
CA LEU A 21 12.51 -10.00 11.10
C LEU A 21 11.61 -8.81 10.72
N GLY A 22 11.36 -8.60 9.43
CA GLY A 22 10.43 -7.59 8.96
C GLY A 22 8.99 -7.83 9.42
N LEU A 23 8.53 -9.08 9.47
CA LEU A 23 7.15 -9.42 9.84
C LEU A 23 6.78 -8.97 11.26
N GLU A 24 7.74 -8.95 12.19
CA GLU A 24 7.52 -8.55 13.59
C GLU A 24 6.91 -7.14 13.71
N THR A 25 7.25 -6.24 12.77
CA THR A 25 6.78 -4.85 12.76
C THR A 25 5.82 -4.54 11.62
N LEU A 26 5.39 -5.55 10.86
CA LEU A 26 4.58 -5.34 9.64
C LEU A 26 3.30 -4.55 9.92
N ALA A 27 2.55 -4.93 10.95
CA ALA A 27 1.29 -4.26 11.28
C ALA A 27 1.51 -2.77 11.63
N LEU A 28 2.58 -2.45 12.37
CA LEU A 28 2.91 -1.08 12.73
C LEU A 28 3.25 -0.24 11.49
N ARG A 29 4.12 -0.77 10.63
CA ARG A 29 4.53 -0.10 9.40
C ARG A 29 3.37 0.10 8.44
N VAL A 30 2.54 -0.92 8.21
CA VAL A 30 1.39 -0.83 7.31
C VAL A 30 0.37 0.20 7.80
N ARG A 31 0.05 0.23 9.10
CA ARG A 31 -0.87 1.22 9.68
C ARG A 31 -0.34 2.64 9.47
N ALA A 32 0.94 2.88 9.78
CA ALA A 32 1.58 4.17 9.57
C ALA A 32 1.62 4.57 8.08
N SER A 33 1.96 3.65 7.18
CA SER A 33 1.98 3.91 5.74
C SER A 33 0.59 4.25 5.19
N CYS A 34 -0.47 3.57 5.64
CA CYS A 34 -1.84 3.91 5.21
C CYS A 34 -2.27 5.29 5.71
N ALA A 35 -2.00 5.60 6.98
CA ALA A 35 -2.34 6.90 7.56
C ALA A 35 -1.58 8.04 6.85
N ASN A 36 -0.28 7.87 6.62
CA ASN A 36 0.54 8.86 5.91
C ASN A 36 0.08 9.05 4.47
N ALA A 37 -0.26 7.97 3.75
CA ALA A 37 -0.73 8.05 2.38
C ALA A 37 -2.07 8.81 2.29
N LEU A 38 -3.01 8.59 3.21
CA LEU A 38 -4.24 9.38 3.27
C LEU A 38 -3.95 10.87 3.53
N THR A 39 -3.11 11.18 4.51
CA THR A 39 -2.72 12.57 4.81
C THR A 39 -2.06 13.24 3.60
N LEU A 40 -1.17 12.54 2.89
CA LEU A 40 -0.53 13.05 1.68
C LEU A 40 -1.52 13.22 0.54
N ALA A 41 -2.46 12.29 0.34
CA ALA A 41 -3.49 12.38 -0.68
C ALA A 41 -4.35 13.64 -0.47
N GLU A 42 -4.84 13.86 0.75
CA GLU A 42 -5.62 15.05 1.11
C GLU A 42 -4.82 16.35 0.99
N TYR A 43 -3.54 16.33 1.37
CA TYR A 43 -2.65 17.48 1.18
C TYR A 43 -2.44 17.82 -0.30
N LEU A 44 -2.17 16.81 -1.14
CA LEU A 44 -1.93 16.99 -2.58
C LEU A 44 -3.17 17.53 -3.29
N ARG A 45 -4.38 17.15 -2.87
CA ARG A 45 -5.64 17.70 -3.43
C ARG A 45 -5.79 19.21 -3.27
N GLN A 46 -5.13 19.80 -2.28
CA GLN A 46 -5.22 21.23 -1.99
C GLN A 46 -4.16 22.04 -2.74
N ARG A 47 -3.26 21.38 -3.49
CA ARG A 47 -2.17 22.02 -4.20
C ARG A 47 -2.65 22.54 -5.55
N PRO A 48 -2.42 23.82 -5.88
CA PRO A 48 -2.82 24.38 -7.17
C PRO A 48 -2.00 23.78 -8.33
N GLU A 49 -0.83 23.21 -8.05
CA GLU A 49 0.03 22.56 -9.06
C GLU A 49 -0.40 21.12 -9.38
N VAL A 50 -1.37 20.57 -8.63
CA VAL A 50 -1.82 19.17 -8.77
C VAL A 50 -3.19 19.17 -9.45
N ARG A 51 -3.26 18.52 -10.61
CA ARG A 51 -4.48 18.37 -11.41
C ARG A 51 -5.43 17.33 -10.83
N SER A 52 -4.90 16.19 -10.39
CA SER A 52 -5.71 15.08 -9.89
C SER A 52 -4.92 14.21 -8.92
N VAL A 53 -5.62 13.54 -7.98
CA VAL A 53 -5.04 12.58 -7.03
C VAL A 53 -5.86 11.30 -7.08
N ASN A 54 -5.19 10.16 -7.21
CA ASN A 54 -5.80 8.83 -7.21
C ASN A 54 -5.36 8.07 -5.95
N TYR A 55 -6.30 7.92 -5.01
CA TYR A 55 -6.10 7.14 -3.80
C TYR A 55 -7.44 6.58 -3.30
N PRO A 56 -7.57 5.27 -3.03
CA PRO A 56 -8.84 4.66 -2.63
C PRO A 56 -9.33 5.11 -1.25
N GLY A 57 -8.47 5.71 -0.43
CA GLY A 57 -8.86 6.26 0.87
C GLY A 57 -9.60 7.59 0.81
N LEU A 58 -9.57 8.28 -0.33
CA LEU A 58 -10.32 9.53 -0.53
C LEU A 58 -11.83 9.24 -0.69
N ALA A 59 -12.67 10.06 -0.07
CA ALA A 59 -14.12 9.85 -0.03
C ALA A 59 -14.80 9.92 -1.41
N ASP A 60 -14.21 10.66 -2.34
CA ASP A 60 -14.66 10.81 -3.73
C ASP A 60 -14.02 9.79 -4.69
N SER A 61 -13.17 8.89 -4.19
CA SER A 61 -12.64 7.81 -5.01
C SER A 61 -13.78 6.87 -5.45
N PRO A 62 -13.86 6.48 -6.74
CA PRO A 62 -14.86 5.52 -7.21
C PRO A 62 -14.73 4.15 -6.53
N PHE A 63 -13.58 3.87 -5.91
CA PHE A 63 -13.30 2.62 -5.23
C PHE A 63 -13.40 2.71 -3.70
N HIS A 64 -13.79 3.86 -3.14
CA HIS A 64 -13.78 4.08 -1.68
C HIS A 64 -14.58 3.03 -0.91
N GLU A 65 -15.84 2.81 -1.29
CA GLU A 65 -16.71 1.85 -0.62
C GLU A 65 -16.22 0.40 -0.75
N ALA A 66 -15.72 0.03 -1.94
CA ALA A 66 -15.15 -1.29 -2.17
C ALA A 66 -13.90 -1.52 -1.30
N ALA A 67 -13.01 -0.53 -1.24
CA ALA A 67 -11.78 -0.57 -0.47
C ALA A 67 -12.06 -0.60 1.04
N LYS A 68 -13.01 0.21 1.52
CA LYS A 68 -13.45 0.22 2.92
C LYS A 68 -13.96 -1.14 3.36
N ARG A 69 -14.81 -1.78 2.53
CA ARG A 69 -15.35 -3.12 2.80
C ARG A 69 -14.28 -4.22 2.79
N GLN A 70 -13.32 -4.16 1.87
CA GLN A 70 -12.33 -5.23 1.69
C GLN A 70 -11.11 -5.11 2.60
N PHE A 71 -10.69 -3.88 2.92
CA PHE A 71 -9.42 -3.62 3.60
C PHE A 71 -9.59 -3.05 5.01
N GLY A 72 -10.82 -2.99 5.55
CA GLY A 72 -11.08 -2.64 6.94
C GLY A 72 -10.64 -1.23 7.32
N GLY A 73 -10.70 -0.28 6.38
CA GLY A 73 -10.28 1.11 6.58
C GLY A 73 -8.78 1.38 6.38
N TYR A 74 -8.00 0.39 5.90
CA TYR A 74 -6.59 0.57 5.53
C TYR A 74 -6.43 0.56 4.01
N PHE A 75 -6.10 1.71 3.42
CA PHE A 75 -6.14 1.92 1.96
C PHE A 75 -4.79 1.75 1.25
N GLY A 76 -3.81 1.17 1.94
CA GLY A 76 -2.45 0.98 1.41
C GLY A 76 -1.59 2.25 1.47
N GLY A 77 -0.29 2.06 1.25
CA GLY A 77 0.71 3.14 1.31
C GLY A 77 1.06 3.77 -0.04
N VAL A 78 0.31 3.45 -1.11
CA VAL A 78 0.59 3.90 -2.47
C VAL A 78 -0.54 4.81 -2.95
N LEU A 79 -0.18 5.95 -3.52
CA LEU A 79 -1.07 6.90 -4.20
C LEU A 79 -0.38 7.39 -5.48
N SER A 80 -1.16 7.90 -6.43
CA SER A 80 -0.63 8.60 -7.61
C SER A 80 -1.33 9.95 -7.78
N PHE A 81 -0.69 10.87 -8.49
CA PHE A 81 -1.26 12.20 -8.78
C PHE A 81 -0.72 12.71 -10.12
N GLU A 82 -1.46 13.62 -10.75
CA GLU A 82 -1.08 14.29 -11.99
C GLU A 82 -0.76 15.75 -11.70
N LEU A 83 0.31 16.27 -12.30
CA LEU A 83 0.63 17.71 -12.30
C LEU A 83 -0.21 18.45 -13.35
N ALA A 84 -0.43 19.74 -13.12
CA ALA A 84 -1.11 20.65 -14.05
C ALA A 84 -0.26 21.03 -15.26
#